data_AF-A0A670IYE5-F1
#
_entry.id   AF-A0A670IYE5-F1
#
_cell.length_a   1.000
_cell.length_b   1.000
_cell.length_c   1.000
_cell.angle_alpha   90.00
_cell.angle_beta   90.00
_cell.angle_gamma   90.00
#
_symmetry.space_group_name_H-M   'P 1'
#
loop_
_entity.id
_entity.type
_entity.pdbx_description
1 polymer ?
#
loop_
_entity_poly.entity_id
_entity_poly.type
_entity_poly.pdbx_seq_one_letter_code
_entity_poly.pdbx_strand_id
1 'polypeptide(L)'
;DMRDSLFCNTQVKTMENIVTNAEKYFGKFCILMAAYTRKTAKLRDKSDLLVKQLIDYGNTENPELRTTVKNFAEELAKVQDYRQAEVERLEVKVIAPLKMYGVLIKQTRAEIKKFNKARNNEIKQLEKLEKIRQKSPSDRQMIVSLSGMQKFVPRVCCYARLHPGIYLLHKGEKAPTHVQRAFHH
;
A
#
# COMPACT_ATOMS: atom_id res chain seq x y z
N ASP A 1 9.13 11.37 34.38
CA ASP A 1 7.85 11.55 35.08
C ASP A 1 6.96 10.33 34.80
N MET A 2 6.25 9.79 35.79
CA MET A 2 5.52 8.51 35.67
C MET A 2 4.31 8.62 34.70
N ARG A 3 3.77 9.83 34.54
CA ARG A 3 2.73 10.17 33.55
C ARG A 3 3.22 10.08 32.10
N ASP A 4 4.46 10.46 31.83
CA ASP A 4 5.05 10.37 30.47
C ASP A 4 5.23 8.92 30.02
N SER A 5 5.58 8.03 30.95
CA SER A 5 5.73 6.59 30.69
C SER A 5 4.39 5.92 30.34
N LEU A 6 3.30 6.27 31.05
CA LEU A 6 1.96 5.73 30.77
C LEU A 6 1.41 6.25 29.43
N PHE A 7 1.60 7.54 29.14
CA PHE A 7 1.19 8.15 27.87
C PHE A 7 1.93 7.54 26.66
N CYS A 8 3.23 7.31 26.79
CA CYS A 8 4.03 6.63 25.77
C CYS A 8 3.56 5.18 25.53
N ASN A 9 3.20 4.45 26.60
CA ASN A 9 2.69 3.08 26.51
C ASN A 9 1.36 2.99 25.75
N THR A 10 0.43 3.88 26.04
CA THR A 10 -0.85 3.95 25.34
C THR A 10 -0.66 4.29 23.86
N GLN A 11 0.22 5.26 23.56
CA GLN A 11 0.52 5.62 22.17
C GLN A 11 1.14 4.47 21.37
N VAL A 12 2.13 3.76 21.92
CA VAL A 12 2.74 2.60 21.24
C VAL A 12 1.71 1.54 20.90
N LYS A 13 0.84 1.18 21.85
CA LYS A 13 -0.21 0.18 21.61
C LYS A 13 -1.16 0.62 20.51
N THR A 14 -1.55 1.90 20.49
CA THR A 14 -2.36 2.47 19.42
C THR A 14 -1.67 2.33 18.06
N MET A 15 -0.37 2.60 17.99
CA MET A 15 0.40 2.51 16.75
C MET A 15 0.57 1.06 16.27
N GLU A 16 0.82 0.12 17.18
CA GLU A 16 0.85 -1.31 16.89
C GLU A 16 -0.49 -1.80 16.31
N ASN A 17 -1.60 -1.34 16.87
CA ASN A 17 -2.94 -1.66 16.39
C ASN A 17 -3.18 -1.08 14.98
N ILE A 18 -2.81 0.18 14.74
CA ILE A 18 -2.94 0.82 13.43
C ILE A 18 -2.13 0.05 12.37
N VAL A 19 -0.86 -0.26 12.64
CA VAL A 19 0.00 -1.00 11.71
C VAL A 19 -0.51 -2.41 11.46
N THR A 20 -1.01 -3.10 12.49
CA THR A 20 -1.60 -4.45 12.35
C THR A 20 -2.86 -4.42 11.51
N ASN A 21 -3.72 -3.43 11.73
CA ASN A 21 -4.93 -3.27 10.95
C ASN A 21 -4.63 -2.92 9.50
N ALA A 22 -3.70 -2.00 9.27
CA ALA A 22 -3.24 -1.63 7.93
C ALA A 22 -2.69 -2.84 7.19
N GLU A 23 -1.79 -3.62 7.80
CA GLU A 23 -1.24 -4.82 7.18
C GLU A 23 -2.33 -5.82 6.76
N LYS A 24 -3.31 -6.07 7.64
CA LYS A 24 -4.42 -6.98 7.39
C LYS A 24 -5.25 -6.54 6.19
N TYR A 25 -5.68 -5.28 6.14
CA TYR A 25 -6.57 -4.80 5.08
C TYR A 25 -5.84 -4.56 3.77
N PHE A 26 -4.64 -3.96 3.78
CA PHE A 26 -3.85 -3.77 2.56
C PHE A 26 -3.43 -5.11 1.94
N GLY A 27 -3.12 -6.13 2.77
CA GLY A 27 -2.91 -7.49 2.28
C GLY A 27 -4.13 -8.05 1.52
N LYS A 28 -5.33 -7.89 2.09
CA LYS A 28 -6.59 -8.30 1.44
C LYS A 28 -6.84 -7.53 0.15
N PHE A 29 -6.65 -6.22 0.14
CA PHE A 29 -6.84 -5.39 -1.05
C PHE A 29 -5.87 -5.76 -2.17
N CYS A 30 -4.60 -6.01 -1.86
CA CYS A 30 -3.61 -6.47 -2.84
C CYS A 30 -4.05 -7.76 -3.53
N ILE A 31 -4.50 -8.76 -2.74
CA ILE A 31 -4.97 -10.04 -3.27
C ILE A 31 -6.20 -9.85 -4.16
N LEU A 32 -7.18 -9.07 -3.68
CA LEU A 32 -8.42 -8.83 -4.40
C LEU A 32 -8.19 -8.07 -5.72
N MET A 33 -7.41 -6.99 -5.69
CA MET A 33 -7.11 -6.19 -6.88
C MET A 33 -6.29 -6.97 -7.91
N ALA A 34 -5.33 -7.77 -7.47
CA ALA A 34 -4.57 -8.64 -8.37
C ALA A 34 -5.47 -9.73 -8.99
N ALA A 35 -6.41 -10.30 -8.23
CA ALA A 35 -7.37 -11.26 -8.75
C ALA A 35 -8.35 -10.62 -9.75
N TYR A 36 -8.84 -9.42 -9.46
CA TYR A 36 -9.67 -8.63 -10.36
C TYR A 36 -8.94 -8.35 -11.68
N THR A 37 -7.72 -7.80 -11.63
CA THR A 37 -6.93 -7.47 -12.81
C THR A 37 -6.62 -8.70 -13.68
N ARG A 38 -6.33 -9.85 -13.06
CA ARG A 38 -6.20 -11.12 -13.80
C ARG A 38 -7.50 -11.58 -14.46
N LYS A 39 -8.67 -11.36 -13.84
CA LYS A 39 -9.96 -11.65 -14.49
C LYS A 39 -10.22 -10.68 -15.66
N THR A 40 -9.80 -9.42 -15.53
CA THR A 40 -9.83 -8.42 -16.61
C THR A 40 -8.78 -8.69 -17.71
N ALA A 41 -7.71 -9.44 -17.46
CA ALA A 41 -6.91 -10.00 -18.54
C ALA A 41 -7.63 -11.19 -19.21
N LYS A 42 -8.16 -12.12 -18.41
CA LYS A 42 -8.76 -13.37 -18.93
C LYS A 42 -9.96 -13.21 -19.86
N LEU A 43 -10.90 -12.28 -19.61
CA LEU A 43 -11.98 -12.05 -20.59
C LEU A 43 -11.46 -11.38 -21.88
N ARG A 44 -10.30 -10.69 -21.87
CA ARG A 44 -9.68 -10.11 -23.09
C ARG A 44 -9.20 -11.28 -23.93
N ASP A 45 -8.46 -12.21 -23.32
CA ASP A 45 -8.00 -13.44 -23.98
C ASP A 45 -9.17 -14.25 -24.59
N LYS A 46 -10.33 -14.27 -23.91
CA LYS A 46 -11.53 -14.93 -24.44
C LYS A 46 -12.16 -14.19 -25.61
N SER A 47 -12.20 -12.87 -25.56
CA SER A 47 -12.66 -12.06 -26.68
C SER A 47 -11.71 -12.11 -27.88
N ASP A 48 -10.39 -12.19 -27.67
CA ASP A 48 -9.41 -12.36 -28.74
C ASP A 48 -9.61 -13.71 -29.45
N LEU A 49 -9.91 -14.77 -28.69
CA LEU A 49 -10.30 -16.06 -29.25
C LEU A 49 -11.58 -15.97 -30.09
N LEU A 50 -12.59 -15.22 -29.61
CA LEU A 50 -13.83 -15.02 -30.35
C LEU A 50 -13.60 -14.23 -31.64
N VAL A 51 -12.79 -13.16 -31.60
CA VAL A 51 -12.38 -12.39 -32.78
C VAL A 51 -11.73 -13.31 -33.81
N LYS A 52 -10.82 -14.17 -33.38
CA LYS A 52 -10.18 -15.16 -34.27
C LYS A 52 -11.21 -16.09 -34.90
N GLN A 53 -12.13 -16.65 -34.11
CA GLN A 53 -13.18 -17.56 -34.61
C GLN A 53 -14.12 -16.87 -35.61
N LEU A 54 -14.46 -15.60 -35.38
CA LEU A 54 -15.27 -14.81 -36.31
C LEU A 54 -14.53 -14.60 -37.64
N ILE A 55 -13.23 -14.29 -37.59
CA ILE A 55 -12.41 -14.13 -38.80
C ILE A 55 -12.32 -15.47 -39.57
N ASP A 56 -12.06 -16.57 -38.86
CA ASP A 56 -11.98 -17.91 -39.44
C ASP A 56 -13.29 -18.30 -40.12
N TYR A 57 -14.43 -18.07 -39.46
CA TYR A 57 -15.77 -18.27 -40.04
C TYR A 57 -16.02 -17.35 -41.24
N GLY A 58 -15.73 -16.06 -41.13
CA GLY A 58 -15.90 -15.13 -42.24
C GLY A 58 -15.15 -15.56 -43.51
N ASN A 59 -13.99 -16.21 -43.36
CA ASN A 59 -13.21 -16.73 -44.49
C ASN A 59 -13.89 -17.91 -45.21
N THR A 60 -14.80 -18.65 -44.57
CA THR A 60 -15.55 -19.75 -45.22
C THR A 60 -16.79 -19.26 -45.99
N GLU A 61 -17.19 -18.02 -45.76
CA GLU A 61 -18.41 -17.44 -46.31
C GLU A 61 -18.19 -16.69 -47.63
N ASN A 62 -19.29 -16.35 -48.31
CA ASN A 62 -19.28 -15.51 -49.51
C ASN A 62 -18.69 -14.10 -49.23
N PRO A 63 -18.25 -13.35 -50.27
CA PRO A 63 -17.56 -12.08 -50.07
C PRO A 63 -18.34 -11.02 -49.26
N GLU A 64 -19.66 -10.93 -49.44
CA GLU A 64 -20.50 -9.96 -48.73
C GLU A 64 -20.58 -10.28 -47.23
N LEU A 65 -20.88 -11.53 -46.89
CA LEU A 65 -20.95 -11.97 -45.50
C LEU A 65 -19.57 -11.96 -44.83
N ARG A 66 -18.53 -12.39 -45.55
CA ARG A 66 -17.13 -12.31 -45.11
C ARG A 66 -16.74 -10.91 -44.66
N THR A 67 -17.07 -9.91 -45.47
CA THR A 67 -16.76 -8.50 -45.17
C THR A 67 -17.50 -8.05 -43.92
N THR A 68 -18.79 -8.37 -43.82
CA THR A 68 -19.63 -8.02 -42.67
C THR A 68 -19.11 -8.64 -41.37
N VAL A 69 -18.78 -9.94 -41.38
CA VAL A 69 -18.26 -10.66 -40.21
C VAL A 69 -16.88 -10.13 -39.80
N LYS A 70 -16.01 -9.82 -40.76
CA LYS A 70 -14.69 -9.24 -40.46
C LYS A 70 -14.80 -7.84 -39.84
N ASN A 71 -15.69 -6.99 -40.35
CA ASN A 71 -15.94 -5.68 -39.76
C ASN A 71 -16.46 -5.82 -38.32
N PHE A 72 -17.38 -6.76 -38.07
CA PHE A 72 -17.85 -7.04 -36.71
C PHE A 72 -16.72 -7.52 -35.78
N ALA A 73 -15.85 -8.41 -36.25
CA ALA A 73 -14.69 -8.89 -35.49
C ALA A 73 -13.69 -7.76 -35.20
N GLU A 74 -13.48 -6.85 -36.14
CA GLU A 74 -12.60 -5.69 -35.98
C GLU A 74 -13.13 -4.72 -34.90
N GLU A 75 -14.43 -4.42 -34.90
CA GLU A 75 -15.04 -3.60 -33.86
C GLU A 75 -14.92 -4.25 -32.47
N LEU A 76 -15.12 -5.58 -32.39
CA LEU A 76 -14.89 -6.31 -31.14
C LEU A 76 -13.42 -6.28 -30.69
N ALA A 77 -12.47 -6.33 -31.63
CA ALA A 77 -11.03 -6.21 -31.33
C ALA A 77 -10.69 -4.84 -30.75
N LYS A 78 -11.24 -3.75 -31.30
CA LYS A 78 -11.07 -2.39 -30.75
C LYS A 78 -11.58 -2.28 -29.31
N VAL A 79 -12.66 -2.98 -28.97
CA VAL A 79 -13.14 -3.08 -27.58
C VAL A 79 -12.10 -3.74 -26.66
N GLN A 80 -11.36 -4.74 -27.17
CA GLN A 80 -10.30 -5.41 -26.41
C GLN A 80 -9.04 -4.56 -26.22
N ASP A 81 -8.73 -3.66 -27.16
CA ASP A 81 -7.64 -2.69 -26.98
C ASP A 81 -7.89 -1.77 -25.78
N TYR A 82 -9.12 -1.29 -25.59
CA TYR A 82 -9.48 -0.51 -24.39
C TYR A 82 -9.33 -1.34 -23.12
N ARG A 83 -9.69 -2.62 -23.17
CA ARG A 83 -9.57 -3.53 -22.04
C ARG A 83 -8.12 -3.87 -21.72
N GLN A 84 -7.25 -3.93 -22.72
CA GLN A 84 -5.80 -4.04 -22.51
C GLN A 84 -5.27 -2.80 -21.79
N ALA A 85 -5.66 -1.60 -22.25
CA ALA A 85 -5.31 -0.35 -21.59
C ALA A 85 -5.84 -0.28 -20.15
N GLU A 86 -7.03 -0.83 -19.88
CA GLU A 86 -7.57 -0.98 -18.53
C GLU A 86 -6.68 -1.88 -17.65
N VAL A 87 -6.29 -3.06 -18.14
CA VAL A 87 -5.40 -3.99 -17.42
C VAL A 87 -4.06 -3.34 -17.08
N GLU A 88 -3.42 -2.69 -18.05
CA GLU A 88 -2.15 -1.98 -17.84
C GLU A 88 -2.31 -0.84 -16.82
N ARG A 89 -3.39 -0.07 -16.92
CA ARG A 89 -3.68 1.01 -15.98
C ARG A 89 -3.95 0.48 -14.57
N LEU A 90 -4.66 -0.64 -14.42
CA LEU A 90 -4.88 -1.30 -13.13
C LEU A 90 -3.57 -1.74 -12.50
N GLU A 91 -2.66 -2.37 -13.26
CA GLU A 91 -1.35 -2.78 -12.76
C GLU A 91 -0.51 -1.56 -12.32
N VAL A 92 -0.37 -0.56 -13.19
CA VAL A 92 0.53 0.58 -12.97
C VAL A 92 -0.01 1.59 -11.99
N LYS A 93 -1.30 1.95 -12.09
CA LYS A 93 -1.88 3.08 -11.33
C LYS A 93 -2.62 2.65 -10.08
N VAL A 94 -2.93 1.36 -9.92
CA VAL A 94 -3.67 0.86 -8.74
C VAL A 94 -2.86 -0.16 -7.96
N ILE A 95 -2.43 -1.25 -8.60
CA ILE A 95 -1.74 -2.35 -7.92
C ILE A 95 -0.33 -1.92 -7.47
N ALA A 96 0.45 -1.26 -8.32
CA ALA A 96 1.81 -0.85 -7.96
C ALA A 96 1.85 0.11 -6.74
N PRO A 97 1.04 1.20 -6.69
CA PRO A 97 0.95 2.02 -5.48
C PRO A 97 0.48 1.25 -4.26
N LEU A 98 -0.49 0.34 -4.41
CA LEU A 98 -0.99 -0.47 -3.30
C LEU A 98 0.10 -1.40 -2.73
N LYS A 99 0.95 -1.99 -3.58
CA LYS A 99 2.11 -2.80 -3.17
C LYS A 99 3.13 -1.97 -2.36
N MET A 100 3.33 -0.70 -2.70
CA MET A 100 4.26 0.18 -1.98
C MET A 100 3.87 0.39 -0.51
N TYR A 101 2.57 0.44 -0.20
CA TYR A 101 2.12 0.49 1.19
C TYR A 101 2.56 -0.75 1.99
N GLY A 102 2.65 -1.92 1.36
CA GLY A 102 3.18 -3.12 2.01
C GLY A 102 4.64 -2.94 2.48
N VAL A 103 5.45 -2.20 1.73
CA VAL A 103 6.83 -1.86 2.11
C VAL A 103 6.83 -0.88 3.29
N LEU A 104 6.02 0.19 3.19
CA LEU A 104 5.90 1.19 4.25
C LEU A 104 5.44 0.58 5.58
N ILE A 105 4.39 -0.25 5.55
CA ILE A 105 3.85 -0.93 6.74
C ILE A 105 4.91 -1.80 7.41
N LYS A 106 5.72 -2.54 6.61
CA LYS A 106 6.84 -3.35 7.12
C LYS A 106 7.91 -2.49 7.77
N GLN A 107 8.27 -1.36 7.16
CA GLN A 107 9.24 -0.41 7.71
C GLN A 107 8.73 0.18 9.03
N THR A 108 7.51 0.71 9.07
CA THR A 108 6.89 1.24 10.29
C THR A 108 6.85 0.19 11.41
N ARG A 109 6.52 -1.07 11.08
CA ARG A 109 6.56 -2.16 12.06
C ARG A 109 7.96 -2.40 12.62
N ALA A 110 9.00 -2.37 11.79
CA ALA A 110 10.38 -2.53 12.23
C ALA A 110 10.81 -1.39 13.15
N GLU A 111 10.42 -0.16 12.84
CA GLU A 111 10.67 1.02 13.67
C GLU A 111 9.99 0.91 15.04
N ILE A 112 8.71 0.52 15.10
CA ILE A 112 7.98 0.29 16.36
C ILE A 112 8.69 -0.78 17.20
N LYS A 113 9.11 -1.90 16.58
CA LYS A 113 9.86 -2.96 17.28
C LYS A 113 11.19 -2.46 17.84
N LYS A 114 11.94 -1.67 17.06
CA LYS A 114 13.21 -1.07 17.49
C LYS A 114 12.99 -0.12 18.67
N PHE A 115 11.97 0.74 18.59
CA PHE A 115 11.58 1.64 19.66
C PHE A 115 11.23 0.89 20.95
N ASN A 116 10.38 -0.14 20.86
CA ASN A 116 10.00 -0.97 22.01
C ASN A 116 11.19 -1.67 22.65
N LYS A 117 12.14 -2.17 21.86
CA LYS A 117 13.35 -2.80 22.39
C LYS A 117 14.20 -1.80 23.19
N ALA A 118 14.41 -0.60 22.66
CA ALA A 118 15.16 0.45 23.35
C ALA A 118 14.47 0.85 24.66
N ARG A 119 13.16 1.10 24.61
CA ARG A 119 12.36 1.44 25.79
C ARG A 119 12.37 0.34 26.86
N ASN A 120 12.20 -0.93 26.46
CA ASN A 120 12.22 -2.05 27.42
C ASN A 120 13.59 -2.21 28.08
N ASN A 121 14.67 -1.87 27.38
CA ASN A 121 16.01 -1.86 27.98
C ASN A 121 16.14 -0.72 29.00
N GLU A 122 15.63 0.47 28.70
CA GLU A 122 15.64 1.62 29.61
C GLU A 122 14.83 1.33 30.89
N ILE A 123 13.63 0.75 30.75
CA ILE A 123 12.81 0.30 31.90
C ILE A 123 13.60 -0.67 32.79
N LYS A 124 14.28 -1.67 32.19
CA LYS A 124 15.12 -2.62 32.95
C LYS A 124 16.30 -1.95 33.66
N GLN A 125 16.87 -0.89 33.08
CA GLN A 125 17.95 -0.13 33.75
C GLN A 125 17.40 0.67 34.92
N LEU A 126 16.24 1.32 34.78
CA LEU A 126 15.56 2.04 35.85
C LEU A 126 15.19 1.11 37.01
N GLU A 127 14.62 -0.06 36.74
CA GLU A 127 14.30 -1.06 37.77
C GLU A 127 15.54 -1.54 38.55
N LYS A 128 16.70 -1.66 37.88
CA LYS A 128 17.96 -2.00 38.54
C LYS A 128 18.45 -0.85 39.43
N LEU A 129 18.38 0.38 38.96
CA LEU A 129 18.76 1.57 39.72
C LEU A 129 17.88 1.73 40.97
N GLU A 130 16.56 1.52 40.86
CA GLU A 130 15.65 1.55 42.00
C GLU A 130 15.98 0.47 43.04
N LYS A 131 16.30 -0.75 42.61
CA LYS A 131 16.73 -1.84 43.51
C LYS A 131 18.01 -1.51 44.27
N ILE A 132 18.98 -0.86 43.63
CA ILE A 132 20.22 -0.42 44.29
C ILE A 132 19.90 0.70 45.30
N ARG A 133 19.09 1.68 44.90
CA ARG A 133 18.67 2.81 45.75
C ARG A 133 17.92 2.37 47.02
N GLN A 134 17.14 1.29 46.93
CA GLN A 134 16.44 0.71 48.09
C GLN A 134 17.38 0.00 49.08
N LYS A 135 18.55 -0.47 48.62
CA LYS A 135 19.52 -1.20 49.47
C LYS A 135 20.53 -0.29 50.19
N SER A 136 20.68 0.97 49.76
CA SER A 136 21.65 1.93 50.32
C SER A 136 20.98 3.27 50.66
N PRO A 137 20.49 3.48 51.91
CA PRO A 137 19.78 4.71 52.30
C PRO A 137 20.66 5.96 52.38
N SER A 138 21.99 5.81 52.53
CA SER A 138 22.92 6.93 52.76
C SER A 138 23.34 7.69 51.50
N ASP A 139 23.15 7.15 50.29
CA ASP A 139 23.59 7.78 49.02
C ASP A 139 22.54 8.70 48.39
N ARG A 140 21.55 9.17 49.18
CA ARG A 140 20.41 9.95 48.69
C ARG A 140 20.78 11.28 48.04
N GLN A 141 21.94 11.86 48.33
CA GLN A 141 22.28 13.23 47.90
C GLN A 141 23.12 13.31 46.62
N MET A 142 23.76 12.23 46.15
CA MET A 142 24.70 12.32 45.02
C MET A 142 24.10 11.96 43.65
N ILE A 143 22.93 11.31 43.61
CA ILE A 143 22.30 10.83 42.37
C ILE A 143 21.09 11.70 41.99
N VAL A 144 21.30 13.01 41.82
CA VAL A 144 20.30 13.93 41.24
C VAL A 144 20.75 14.48 39.89
N SER A 145 22.01 14.24 39.49
CA SER A 145 22.63 14.89 38.31
C SER A 145 22.65 14.06 37.02
N LEU A 146 22.02 12.88 36.97
CA LEU A 146 21.83 12.12 35.72
C LEU A 146 20.37 12.14 35.24
N SER A 147 19.70 13.29 35.34
CA SER A 147 18.47 13.55 34.59
C SER A 147 18.80 13.94 33.15
N GLY A 148 19.42 13.02 32.42
CA GLY A 148 19.51 13.07 30.96
C GLY A 148 18.15 12.76 30.31
N MET A 149 17.08 13.46 30.70
CA MET A 149 15.84 13.49 29.93
C MET A 149 16.08 14.33 28.67
N GLN A 150 16.74 13.76 27.68
CA GLN A 150 16.96 14.43 26.42
C GLN A 150 16.54 13.55 25.24
N LYS A 151 15.31 13.83 24.79
CA LYS A 151 14.89 13.86 23.39
C LYS A 151 15.09 12.55 22.61
N PHE A 152 14.21 11.59 22.86
CA PHE A 152 13.87 10.60 21.84
C PHE A 152 12.34 10.50 21.71
N VAL A 153 11.70 11.63 21.36
CA VAL A 153 10.34 11.57 20.82
C VAL A 153 10.47 10.90 19.45
N PRO A 154 9.91 9.70 19.25
CA PRO A 154 10.12 9.00 17.99
C PRO A 154 9.50 9.82 16.86
N ARG A 155 10.20 9.94 15.72
CA ARG A 155 9.61 10.38 14.43
C ARG A 155 8.32 9.62 14.08
N VAL A 156 8.09 8.49 14.73
CA VAL A 156 6.88 7.66 14.63
C VAL A 156 5.63 8.43 15.09
N CYS A 157 5.74 9.42 15.99
CA CYS A 157 4.62 10.32 16.34
C CYS A 157 4.32 11.36 15.24
N CYS A 158 5.30 11.69 14.39
CA CYS A 158 5.11 12.54 13.21
C CYS A 158 4.46 11.80 12.04
N TYR A 159 4.55 10.46 11.97
CA TYR A 159 3.85 9.67 10.95
C TYR A 159 2.33 9.68 11.13
N ALA A 160 1.82 9.95 12.34
CA ALA A 160 0.39 10.20 12.56
C ALA A 160 -0.07 11.58 12.04
N ARG A 161 0.85 12.44 11.57
CA ARG A 161 0.57 13.80 11.08
C ARG A 161 1.07 14.07 9.65
N LEU A 162 1.62 13.05 8.96
CA LEU A 162 1.89 13.01 7.53
C LEU A 162 0.90 11.99 6.92
N HIS A 163 -0.03 12.25 6.00
CA HIS A 163 -0.23 13.35 5.08
C HIS A 163 -1.64 13.14 4.45
N PRO A 164 -2.51 14.16 4.35
CA PRO A 164 -3.63 14.19 3.41
C PRO A 164 -3.21 14.24 1.93
N GLY A 165 -1.90 14.35 1.65
CA GLY A 165 -1.33 14.60 0.32
C GLY A 165 -0.63 13.39 -0.32
N ILE A 166 -1.39 12.37 -0.72
CA ILE A 166 -1.05 11.52 -1.89
C ILE A 166 -1.86 11.99 -3.12
N TYR A 167 -2.34 13.23 -3.09
CA TYR A 167 -2.56 14.00 -4.29
C TYR A 167 -1.19 14.55 -4.71
N LEU A 168 -0.82 14.33 -5.98
CA LEU A 168 0.37 14.88 -6.68
C LEU A 168 1.69 14.13 -6.43
N LEU A 169 1.96 13.13 -7.29
CA LEU A 169 3.27 12.70 -7.83
C LEU A 169 2.98 11.43 -8.65
N HIS A 170 2.63 11.51 -9.94
CA HIS A 170 3.46 12.01 -11.02
C HIS A 170 2.66 12.84 -12.02
N LYS A 171 3.16 14.05 -12.30
CA LYS A 171 2.79 14.88 -13.43
C LYS A 171 2.94 14.11 -14.75
N GLY A 172 1.95 14.28 -15.62
CA GLY A 172 2.17 14.56 -17.04
C GLY A 172 2.81 13.49 -17.90
N GLU A 173 2.05 12.46 -18.26
CA GLU A 173 2.13 11.88 -19.59
C GLU A 173 0.72 11.90 -20.19
N LYS A 174 0.60 12.56 -21.35
CA LYS A 174 -0.61 12.55 -22.16
C LYS A 174 -0.96 11.09 -22.43
N ALA A 175 -2.23 10.73 -22.27
CA ALA A 175 -2.72 9.49 -22.84
C ALA A 175 -2.38 9.46 -24.34
N PRO A 176 -1.96 8.31 -24.90
CA PRO A 176 -1.82 8.19 -26.34
C PRO A 176 -3.14 8.58 -27.00
N THR A 177 -3.04 9.43 -28.04
CA THR A 177 -4.11 10.18 -28.70
C THR A 177 -5.16 9.34 -29.44
N HIS A 178 -5.30 8.04 -29.14
CA HIS A 178 -6.33 7.18 -29.70
C HIS A 178 -7.47 6.81 -28.75
N VAL A 179 -7.47 7.27 -27.49
CA VAL A 179 -8.54 6.94 -26.51
C VAL A 179 -9.17 8.19 -25.87
N GLN A 180 -9.25 9.30 -26.62
CA GLN A 180 -9.81 10.57 -26.12
C GLN A 180 -11.13 11.00 -26.79
N ARG A 181 -11.80 10.11 -27.54
CA ARG A 181 -13.14 10.37 -28.11
C ARG A 181 -14.13 9.23 -27.87
N ALA A 182 -14.46 8.93 -26.61
CA ALA A 182 -15.55 8.00 -26.32
C ALA A 182 -16.53 8.46 -25.22
N PHE A 183 -16.38 9.67 -24.67
CA PHE A 183 -17.33 10.21 -23.70
C PHE A 183 -17.60 11.69 -23.97
N HIS A 184 -18.17 11.97 -25.13
CA HIS A 184 -19.01 13.15 -25.40
C HIS A 184 -19.82 12.88 -26.67
N HIS A 185 -20.96 12.22 -26.50
CA HIS A 185 -22.26 12.55 -27.10
C HIS A 185 -23.31 11.58 -26.54
#